data_AF-A0A3N5M1T0-F1
#
_entry.id   AF-A0A3N5M1T0-F1
#
_cell.length_a   1.000
_cell.length_b   1.000
_cell.length_c   1.000
_cell.angle_alpha   90.00
_cell.angle_beta   90.00
_cell.angle_gamma   90.00
#
_symmetry.space_group_name_H-M   'P 1'
#
loop_
_entity.id
_entity.type
_entity.pdbx_description
1 polymer ?
#
loop_
_entity_poly.entity_id
_entity_poly.type
_entity_poly.pdbx_seq_one_letter_code
_entity_poly.pdbx_strand_id
1 'polypeptide(L)' 'MNEVCKVAQLGEKDRRDLFGATAQAMEIHEAIIEKDFWECWVLDFGDSQWKAIHDGQDTTEPARENGSSRFAL' A
#
# COMPACT_ATOMS: atom_id res chain seq x y z
N MET A 1 18.06 -4.81 0.16
CA MET A 1 18.15 -3.86 1.28
C MET A 1 16.92 -2.97 1.21
N ASN A 2 15.88 -3.42 1.91
CA ASN A 2 14.78 -2.69 2.54
C ASN A 2 14.55 -1.25 2.06
N GLU A 3 13.58 -1.05 1.17
CA GLU A 3 13.04 0.28 0.86
C GLU A 3 12.26 0.80 2.06
N VAL A 4 12.96 1.35 3.04
CA VAL A 4 12.33 2.05 4.17
C VAL A 4 11.76 3.35 3.63
N CYS A 5 10.45 3.60 3.85
CA CYS A 5 9.77 4.82 3.44
C CYS A 5 10.58 6.08 3.86
N LYS A 6 10.98 6.89 2.88
CA LYS A 6 11.87 8.06 3.08
C LYS A 6 11.28 9.07 4.08
N VAL A 7 9.95 9.17 4.14
CA VAL A 7 9.23 10.04 5.07
C VAL A 7 9.47 9.63 6.53
N ALA A 8 9.61 8.32 6.83
CA ALA A 8 9.87 7.85 8.17
C ALA A 8 11.28 8.23 8.67
N GLN A 9 12.23 8.40 7.75
CA GLN A 9 13.62 8.78 8.04
C GLN A 9 13.81 10.30 8.24
N LEU A 10 12.81 11.11 7.91
CA LEU A 10 12.86 12.55 8.12
C LEU A 10 12.89 12.90 9.61
N GLY A 11 13.47 14.05 9.93
CA GLY A 11 13.40 14.61 11.28
C GLY A 11 11.96 14.96 11.68
N GLU A 12 11.69 14.99 12.98
CA GLU A 12 10.34 15.25 13.51
C GLU A 12 9.72 16.54 12.95
N LYS A 13 10.53 17.62 12.88
CA LYS A 13 10.09 18.90 12.32
C LYS A 13 9.69 18.77 10.85
N ASP A 14 10.50 18.12 10.03
CA ASP A 14 10.23 17.99 8.58
C ASP A 14 9.02 17.10 8.31
N ARG A 15 8.81 16.05 9.12
CA ARG A 15 7.60 15.22 9.05
C ARG A 15 6.36 16.02 9.42
N ARG A 16 6.41 16.81 10.50
CA ARG A 16 5.29 17.67 10.91
C ARG A 16 4.97 18.72 9.86
N ASP A 17 5.99 19.38 9.31
CA ASP A 17 5.80 20.36 8.24
C ASP A 17 5.15 19.70 6.99
N LEU A 18 5.54 18.45 6.66
CA LEU A 18 4.95 17.66 5.59
C LEU A 18 3.50 17.22 5.88
N PHE A 19 3.22 16.70 7.07
CA PHE A 19 1.87 16.27 7.47
C PHE A 19 0.92 17.47 7.53
N GLY A 20 1.36 18.61 8.05
CA GLY A 20 0.61 19.86 8.05
C GLY A 20 0.31 20.38 6.64
N ALA A 21 1.28 20.34 5.72
CA ALA A 21 1.04 20.71 4.32
C ALA A 21 0.05 19.77 3.63
N THR A 22 0.15 18.46 3.92
CA THR A 22 -0.76 17.44 3.38
C THR A 22 -2.17 17.60 3.94
N ALA A 23 -2.29 17.85 5.25
CA ALA A 23 -3.54 18.14 5.94
C ALA A 23 -4.27 19.33 5.33
N GLN A 24 -3.54 20.41 5.00
CA GLN A 24 -4.10 21.57 4.31
C GLN A 24 -4.55 21.23 2.88
N ALA A 25 -3.76 20.48 2.13
CA ALA A 25 -4.10 20.09 0.75
C ALA A 25 -5.31 19.15 0.67
N MET A 26 -5.47 18.29 1.68
CA MET A 26 -6.53 17.29 1.76
C MET A 26 -7.75 17.77 2.57
N GLU A 27 -7.68 18.97 3.16
CA GLU A 27 -8.68 19.53 4.07
C GLU A 27 -9.06 18.59 5.23
N ILE A 28 -8.09 17.83 5.75
CA ILE A 28 -8.25 16.91 6.88
C ILE A 28 -7.28 17.25 8.00
N HIS A 29 -7.60 16.79 9.21
CA HIS A 29 -6.77 17.08 10.38
C HIS A 29 -5.42 16.35 10.30
N GLU A 30 -4.33 17.05 10.61
CA GLU A 30 -2.95 16.53 10.56
C GLU A 30 -2.78 15.20 11.29
N ALA A 31 -3.37 15.07 12.49
CA ALA A 31 -3.35 13.82 13.27
C ALA A 31 -3.93 12.60 12.52
N ILE A 32 -4.84 12.80 11.55
CA ILE A 32 -5.39 11.71 10.73
C ILE A 32 -4.33 11.24 9.73
N ILE A 33 -3.68 12.18 9.04
CA ILE A 33 -2.57 11.91 8.12
C ILE A 33 -1.44 11.18 8.85
N GLU A 34 -1.06 11.67 10.03
CA GLU A 34 0.02 11.08 10.82
C GLU A 34 -0.32 9.64 11.25
N LYS A 35 -1.52 9.41 11.78
CA LYS A 35 -1.98 8.06 12.16
C LYS A 35 -1.97 7.11 10.97
N ASP A 36 -2.59 7.49 9.85
CA ASP A 36 -2.67 6.66 8.65
C ASP A 36 -1.28 6.35 8.10
N PHE A 37 -0.37 7.32 8.13
CA PHE A 37 1.02 7.14 7.71
C PHE A 37 1.72 6.06 8.55
N TRP A 38 1.65 6.14 9.88
CA TRP A 38 2.32 5.19 10.76
C TRP A 38 1.70 3.79 10.68
N GLU A 39 0.38 3.69 10.58
CA GLU A 39 -0.32 2.42 10.36
C GLU A 39 0.13 1.79 9.04
N CYS A 40 0.14 2.54 7.94
CA CYS A 40 0.59 2.04 6.64
C CYS A 40 2.08 1.68 6.65
N TRP A 41 2.93 2.47 7.30
CA TRP A 41 4.37 2.21 7.35
C TRP A 41 4.72 0.94 8.14
N VAL A 42 4.03 0.71 9.26
CA VAL A 42 4.19 -0.52 10.05
C VAL A 42 3.65 -1.74 9.29
N LEU A 43 2.53 -1.58 8.58
CA LEU A 43 1.93 -2.66 7.80
C LEU A 43 2.74 -2.99 6.54
N ASP A 44 3.41 -2.03 5.92
CA ASP A 44 4.29 -2.26 4.75
C ASP A 44 5.55 -3.08 5.12
N PHE A 45 5.92 -3.09 6.40
CA PHE A 45 6.95 -3.99 6.94
C PHE A 45 6.48 -5.43 7.16
N GLY A 46 5.17 -5.67 7.16
CA GLY A 46 4.61 -7.02 7.11
C GLY A 46 4.34 -7.40 5.67
N ASP A 47 4.92 -8.49 5.18
CA ASP A 47 4.55 -9.13 3.92
C ASP A 47 3.06 -9.53 3.96
N SER A 48 2.19 -8.56 3.73
CA SER A 48 0.76 -8.78 3.70
C SER A 48 0.41 -9.19 2.27
N GLN A 49 -0.26 -10.33 2.13
CA GLN A 49 -0.67 -10.95 0.85
C GLN A 49 -1.51 -10.03 -0.07
N TRP A 50 -1.82 -8.81 0.39
CA TRP A 50 -2.56 -7.77 -0.33
C TRP A 50 -1.72 -7.07 -1.41
N LYS A 51 -0.37 -7.05 -1.34
CA LYS A 51 0.47 -6.51 -2.42
C LYS A 51 0.24 -7.23 -3.76
N ALA A 52 0.01 -8.54 -3.71
CA ALA A 52 -0.22 -9.36 -4.90
C ALA A 52 -1.52 -9.03 -5.66
N ILE A 53 -2.48 -8.36 -5.02
CA ILE A 53 -3.77 -8.02 -5.65
C ILE A 53 -3.66 -6.74 -6.48
N HIS A 54 -2.79 -5.80 -6.11
CA HIS A 54 -2.62 -4.53 -6.82
C HIS A 54 -1.53 -4.54 -7.90
N ASP A 55 -0.54 -5.44 -7.80
CA ASP A 55 0.48 -5.64 -8.85
C ASP A 55 0.01 -6.58 -9.98
N GLY A 56 -1.23 -7.10 -9.89
CA GLY A 56 -1.79 -8.13 -10.75
C GLY A 56 -2.79 -7.65 -11.81
N GLN A 57 -2.57 -6.51 -12.46
CA GLN A 57 -3.25 -6.17 -13.72
C GLN A 57 -2.25 -5.85 -14.83
N ASP A 58 -1.41 -6.82 -15.19
CA ASP A 58 -0.93 -6.93 -16.56
C ASP A 58 -1.61 -8.15 -17.20
N THR A 59 -2.35 -7.85 -18.25
CA THR A 59 -3.19 -8.75 -19.03
C THR A 59 -2.31 -9.71 -19.82
N THR A 60 -2.12 -10.93 -19.33
CA THR A 60 -1.82 -12.06 -20.21
C THR A 60 -2.70 -13.23 -19.86
N GLU A 61 -3.90 -13.20 -20.44
CA GLU A 61 -4.66 -14.41 -20.75
C GLU A 61 -3.94 -15.10 -21.93
N PRO A 62 -3.47 -16.34 -21.78
CA PRO A 62 -3.42 -17.21 -22.95
C PRO A 62 -4.28 -18.45 -22.77
N ALA A 63 -5.18 -18.60 -23.74
CA ALA A 63 -5.61 -19.85 -24.35
C ALA A 63 -6.08 -20.99 -23.43
N ARG A 64 -7.41 -21.07 -23.32
CA ARG A 64 -8.25 -22.20 -23.74
C ARG A 64 -7.53 -23.54 -24.05
N GLU A 65 -8.16 -24.61 -23.52
CA GLU A 65 -7.98 -26.06 -23.78
C GLU A 65 -6.93 -26.75 -22.87
N ASN A 66 -7.26 -27.72 -22.00
CA ASN A 66 -7.92 -29.01 -22.27
C ASN A 66 -8.51 -29.62 -20.98
N GLY A 67 -9.61 -30.37 -21.12
CA GLY A 67 -10.45 -30.80 -20.01
C GLY A 67 -9.90 -31.86 -19.06
N SER A 68 -10.48 -31.89 -17.86
CA SER A 68 -10.72 -33.13 -17.12
C SER A 68 -11.98 -32.96 -16.27
N SER A 69 -12.97 -33.78 -16.60
CA SER A 69 -14.32 -33.77 -16.04
C SER A 69 -14.32 -34.29 -14.60
N ARG A 70 -14.64 -33.44 -13.62
CA ARG A 70 -15.15 -33.75 -12.27
C ARG A 70 -15.45 -32.39 -11.63
N PHE A 71 -16.69 -31.92 -11.46
CA PHE A 71 -17.80 -32.52 -10.75
C PHE A 71 -19.11 -32.03 -11.39
N ALA A 72 -19.87 -32.97 -11.93
CA ALA A 72 -21.32 -32.91 -11.86
C ALA A 72 -21.73 -34.05 -10.92
N LEU A 73 -22.52 -33.69 -9.90
CA LEU A 73 -22.94 -34.44 -8.70
C LEU A 73 -21.98 -34.35 -7.50
#